data_AF-A0A969C4B7-F1
#
_entry.id   AF-A0A969C4B7-F1
#
_cell.length_a   1.000
_cell.length_b   1.000
_cell.length_c   1.000
_cell.angle_alpha   90.00
_cell.angle_beta   90.00
_cell.angle_gamma   90.00
#
_symmetry.space_group_name_H-M   'P 1'
#
loop_
_entity.id
_entity.type
_entity.pdbx_description
1 polymer ?
#
loop_
_entity_poly.entity_id
_entity_poly.type
_entity_poly.pdbx_seq_one_letter_code
_entity_poly.pdbx_strand_id
1 'polypeptide(L)' 'MVQVEVLINVDGSVLKARARSGNKLLHPEAEKAALMTKFNKPSIYGKPARAVGFIVFRFGKRED' A
#
# COMPACT_ATOMS: atom_id res chain seq x y z
N MET A 1 1.57 -11.70 8.31
CA MET A 1 1.68 -10.25 8.01
C MET A 1 2.62 -10.06 6.82
N VAL A 2 2.26 -9.21 5.86
CA VAL A 2 3.10 -8.83 4.70
C VAL A 2 3.19 -7.31 4.65
N GLN A 3 4.40 -6.77 4.52
CA GLN A 3 4.63 -5.34 4.42
C GLN A 3 4.95 -4.98 2.97
N VAL A 4 4.18 -4.04 2.42
CA VAL A 4 4.27 -3.59 1.03
C VAL A 4 4.62 -2.12 1.01
N GLU A 5 5.77 -1.79 0.43
CA GLU A 5 6.17 -0.42 0.15
C GLU A 5 5.36 0.12 -1.02
N VAL A 6 4.77 1.31 -0.87
CA VAL A 6 3.93 1.93 -1.89
C VAL A 6 4.36 3.35 -2.22
N LEU A 7 4.23 3.72 -3.50
CA LEU A 7 4.32 5.09 -3.98
C LEU A 7 2.90 5.58 -4.29
N ILE A 8 2.46 6.60 -3.57
CA ILE A 8 1.12 7.19 -3.66
C ILE A 8 1.22 8.48 -4.46
N ASN A 9 0.35 8.63 -5.46
CA ASN A 9 0.25 9.82 -6.28
C ASN A 9 -0.52 10.95 -5.57
N VAL A 10 -0.46 12.16 -6.13
CA VAL A 10 -1.13 13.35 -5.59
C VAL A 10 -2.66 13.23 -5.54
N ASP A 11 -3.25 12.36 -6.38
CA ASP A 11 -4.68 12.07 -6.40
C ASP A 11 -5.10 10.95 -5.43
N GLY A 12 -4.12 10.38 -4.70
CA GLY A 12 -4.31 9.27 -3.76
C GLY A 12 -4.24 7.88 -4.38
N SER A 13 -4.03 7.73 -5.69
CA SER A 13 -3.83 6.42 -6.33
C SER A 13 -2.44 5.86 -6.02
N VAL A 14 -2.32 4.53 -5.92
CA VAL A 14 -1.03 3.86 -5.77
C VAL A 14 -0.40 3.62 -7.14
N LEU A 15 0.78 4.20 -7.38
CA LEU A 15 1.52 4.07 -8.65
C LEU A 15 2.41 2.82 -8.68
N LYS A 16 2.93 2.43 -7.52
CA LYS A 16 3.85 1.30 -7.39
C LYS A 16 3.63 0.64 -6.04
N ALA A 17 3.64 -0.67 -6.02
CA ALA A 17 3.62 -1.48 -4.82
C ALA A 17 4.72 -2.53 -4.91
N ARG A 18 5.46 -2.76 -3.82
CA ARG A 18 6.45 -3.82 -3.73
C ARG A 18 6.47 -4.43 -2.34
N ALA A 19 6.24 -5.72 -2.24
CA ALA A 19 6.37 -6.45 -1.00
C ALA A 19 7.85 -6.48 -0.57
N ARG A 20 8.11 -6.07 0.67
CA ARG A 20 9.47 -6.03 1.25
C ARG A 20 9.68 -7.13 2.28
N SER A 21 8.62 -7.56 2.97
CA SER A 21 8.74 -8.48 4.10
C SER A 21 7.46 -9.31 4.28
N GLY A 22 7.57 -10.46 4.97
CA GLY A 22 6.47 -11.40 5.20
C GLY A 22 6.51 -12.63 4.28
N ASN A 23 5.45 -13.44 4.32
CA ASN A 23 5.35 -14.67 3.54
C ASN A 23 5.37 -14.39 2.03
N LYS A 24 6.38 -14.92 1.32
CA LYS A 24 6.63 -14.71 -0.11
C LYS A 24 5.50 -15.23 -1.00
N LEU A 25 4.80 -16.28 -0.59
CA LEU A 25 3.67 -16.82 -1.34
C LEU A 25 2.47 -15.86 -1.40
N LEU A 26 2.41 -14.89 -0.47
CA LEU A 26 1.34 -13.89 -0.39
C LEU A 26 1.76 -12.53 -0.95
N HIS A 27 3.00 -12.41 -1.44
CA HIS A 27 3.50 -11.15 -2.00
C HIS A 27 2.70 -10.70 -3.23
N PRO A 28 2.39 -11.57 -4.22
CA PRO A 28 1.64 -11.14 -5.41
C PRO A 28 0.25 -10.60 -5.05
N GLU A 29 -0.47 -11.26 -4.14
CA GLU A 29 -1.79 -10.86 -3.68
C GLU A 29 -1.74 -9.57 -2.88
N ALA A 30 -0.74 -9.42 -1.99
CA ALA A 30 -0.55 -8.20 -1.21
C ALA A 30 -0.20 -7.00 -2.11
N GLU A 31 0.65 -7.18 -3.11
CA GLU A 31 1.00 -6.14 -4.07
C GLU A 31 -0.21 -5.73 -4.93
N LYS A 32 -0.99 -6.71 -5.39
CA LYS A 32 -2.23 -6.45 -6.14
C LYS A 32 -3.25 -5.67 -5.29
N ALA A 33 -3.45 -6.07 -4.04
CA ALA A 33 -4.33 -5.37 -3.11
C ALA A 33 -3.84 -3.94 -2.84
N ALA A 34 -2.53 -3.75 -2.67
CA ALA A 34 -1.93 -2.44 -2.49
C ALA A 34 -2.15 -1.52 -3.70
N LEU A 35 -1.98 -2.02 -4.93
CA LEU A 35 -2.20 -1.25 -6.16
C LEU A 35 -3.66 -0.80 -6.33
N MET A 36 -4.63 -1.58 -5.84
CA MET A 36 -6.05 -1.24 -5.89
C MET A 36 -6.49 -0.32 -4.75
N THR A 37 -5.62 -0.05 -3.78
CA THR A 37 -5.94 0.82 -2.64
C THR A 37 -5.93 2.28 -3.07
N LYS A 38 -6.91 3.05 -2.57
CA LYS A 38 -6.99 4.50 -2.79
C LYS A 38 -6.89 5.24 -1.46
N PHE A 39 -5.97 6.20 -1.41
CA PHE A 39 -5.74 7.04 -0.26
C PHE A 39 -6.42 8.40 -0.45
N ASN A 40 -6.56 9.13 0.66
CA ASN A 40 -6.86 10.55 0.58
C ASN A 40 -5.70 11.28 -0.08
N LYS A 41 -6.01 12.33 -0.86
CA LYS A 41 -5.04 13.13 -1.60
C LYS A 41 -3.94 13.62 -0.65
N PRO A 42 -2.71 13.07 -0.75
CA PRO A 42 -1.67 13.44 0.19
C PRO A 42 -1.28 14.90 -0.03
N SER A 43 -1.09 15.62 1.07
CA SER A 43 -0.69 17.03 1.03
C SER A 43 0.38 17.34 2.07
N ILE A 44 1.35 18.16 1.70
CA ILE A 44 2.38 18.70 2.58
C ILE A 44 2.21 20.21 2.61
N TYR A 45 1.97 20.79 3.79
CA TYR A 45 1.65 22.22 3.97
C TYR A 45 0.53 22.72 3.04
N GLY A 46 -0.53 21.91 2.88
CA GLY A 46 -1.68 22.25 2.02
C GLY A 46 -1.45 22.11 0.52
N LYS A 47 -0.24 21.71 0.08
CA LYS A 47 0.07 21.47 -1.33
C LYS A 47 0.01 19.98 -1.65
N PRO A 48 -0.65 19.56 -2.75
CA PRO A 48 -0.66 18.16 -3.17
C PRO A 48 0.76 17.64 -3.38
N ALA A 49 1.07 16.49 -2.78
CA ALA A 49 2.39 15.89 -2.86
C ALA A 49 2.28 14.38 -3.00
N ARG A 50 3.27 13.76 -3.66
CA ARG A 50 3.40 12.31 -3.65
C ARG A 50 3.91 11.85 -2.28
N ALA A 51 3.51 10.66 -1.88
CA ALA A 51 3.93 10.07 -0.62
C ALA A 51 4.52 8.68 -0.85
N VAL A 52 5.52 8.33 -0.05
CA VAL A 52 6.04 6.96 0.05
C VAL A 52 5.67 6.43 1.43
N GLY A 53 5.22 5.18 1.49
CA GLY A 53 4.81 4.58 2.75
C GLY A 53 4.74 3.07 2.68
N PHE A 54 4.20 2.47 3.74
CA PHE A 54 4.03 1.03 3.84
C PHE A 54 2.58 0.68 4.14
N ILE A 55 2.05 -0.30 3.41
CA ILE A 55 0.80 -0.98 3.74
C ILE A 55 1.15 -2.30 4.41
N VAL A 56 0.49 -2.60 5.52
CA VAL A 56 0.67 -3.84 6.25
C VAL A 56 -0.58 -4.69 6.11
N PHE A 57 -0.47 -5.80 5.39
CA PHE A 57 -1.54 -6.79 5.27
C PHE A 57 -1.41 -7.85 6.35
N ARG A 58 -2.45 -8.03 7.16
CA ARG A 58 -2.62 -9.18 8.04
C ARG A 58 -3.52 -10.18 7.33
N PHE A 59 -2.96 -11.33 7.00
CA PHE A 59 -3.70 -12.44 6.41
C PHE A 59 -4.14 -13.36 7.55
N GLY A 60 -5.44 -13.58 7.63
CA GLY A 60 -6.11 -14.41 8.62
C GLY A 60 -7.48 -14.85 8.08
N LYS A 61 -8.20 -15.65 8.85
CA LYS A 61 -9.61 -15.92 8.53
C LYS A 61 -10.43 -14.66 8.81
N ARG A 62 -11.58 -14.53 8.16
CA ARG A 62 -12.46 -13.35 8.28
C ARG A 62 -13.08 -13.17 9.67
N GLU A 63 -12.96 -14.17 10.54
CA GLU A 63 -13.55 -14.21 11.89
C GLU A 63 -12.55 -13.88 13.02
N ASP A 64 -11.33 -13.43 12.72
CA ASP A 64 -10.34 -12.95 13.71
C ASP A 64 -10.26 -11.42 13.79
#